data_AF-A0A1S8DA06-F1
#
_entry.id   AF-A0A1S8DA06-F1
#
_cell.length_a   1.000
_cell.length_b   1.000
_cell.length_c   1.000
_cell.angle_alpha   90.00
_cell.angle_beta   90.00
_cell.angle_gamma   90.00
#
_symmetry.space_group_name_H-M   'P 1'
#
loop_
_entity.id
_entity.type
_entity.pdbx_description
1 polymer ?
#
loop_
_entity_poly.entity_id
_entity_poly.type
_entity_poly.pdbx_seq_one_letter_code
_entity_poly.pdbx_strand_id
1 'polypeptide(L)' 'MRAFEGQFSDNKPIQRNREEKRRLLRELEETLAGMKAHASPSLRESLRTRIQALKTELAGR' A
#
# COMPACT_ATOMS: atom_id res chain seq x y z
N MET A 1 -7.79 36.83 3.61
CA MET A 1 -7.91 35.56 2.87
C MET A 1 -7.01 34.55 3.56
N ARG A 2 -7.58 33.55 4.26
CA ARG A 2 -6.80 32.52 4.98
C ARG A 2 -6.31 31.48 3.97
N ALA A 3 -5.00 31.39 3.76
CA ALA A 3 -4.40 30.29 3.03
C ALA A 3 -4.60 29.01 3.87
N PHE A 4 -5.33 28.04 3.33
CA PHE A 4 -5.41 26.70 3.90
C PHE A 4 -4.09 25.98 3.62
N GLU A 5 -3.31 25.75 4.67
CA GLU A 5 -2.12 24.89 4.65
C GLU A 5 -2.54 23.49 4.16
N GLY A 6 -2.03 23.06 3.01
CA GLY A 6 -2.32 21.71 2.49
C GLY A 6 -2.48 21.57 0.98
N GLN A 7 -2.30 22.64 0.19
CA GLN A 7 -2.24 22.50 -1.27
C GLN A 7 -0.90 21.89 -1.72
N PHE A 8 -0.71 20.59 -1.49
CA PHE A 8 0.25 19.78 -2.23
C PHE A 8 -0.39 19.32 -3.54
N SER A 9 -0.68 20.26 -4.44
CA SER A 9 -0.91 19.94 -5.85
C SER A 9 0.41 20.08 -6.60
N ASP A 10 1.42 19.34 -6.16
CA ASP A 10 2.61 19.16 -6.98
C ASP A 10 2.23 18.23 -8.12
N ASN A 11 2.10 18.83 -9.30
CA ASN A 11 1.88 18.21 -10.61
C ASN A 11 3.12 17.37 -11.04
N LYS A 12 3.63 16.54 -10.12
CA LYS A 12 4.66 15.54 -10.40
C LYS A 12 3.96 14.31 -10.97
N PRO A 13 4.53 13.65 -11.99
CA PRO A 13 4.05 12.34 -12.39
C PRO A 13 4.00 11.47 -11.13
N ILE A 14 2.82 10.96 -10.80
CA ILE A 14 2.53 10.21 -9.56
C ILE A 14 3.41 8.97 -9.56
N GLN A 15 4.67 9.11 -9.15
CA GLN A 15 5.57 8.00 -8.86
C GLN A 15 5.08 7.41 -7.54
N ARG A 16 3.92 6.71 -7.56
CA ARG A 16 3.28 5.98 -6.45
C ARG A 16 4.00 6.29 -5.14
N ASN A 17 3.64 7.43 -4.54
CA ASN A 17 4.45 8.08 -3.51
C ASN A 17 4.82 7.01 -2.47
N ARG A 18 6.07 6.98 -2.00
CA ARG A 18 6.55 5.95 -1.05
C ARG A 18 5.58 5.76 0.13
N GLU A 19 4.91 6.84 0.51
CA GLU A 19 3.80 6.86 1.47
C GLU A 19 2.56 6.06 1.06
N GLU A 20 2.07 6.21 -0.17
CA GLU A 20 0.96 5.42 -0.69
C GLU A 20 1.31 3.93 -0.74
N LYS A 21 2.54 3.58 -1.14
CA LYS A 21 3.02 2.19 -1.12
C LYS A 21 3.08 1.63 0.30
N ARG A 22 3.52 2.42 1.28
CA ARG A 22 3.51 2.04 2.70
C ARG A 22 2.08 1.88 3.23
N ARG A 23 1.17 2.78 2.85
CA ARG A 23 -0.26 2.71 3.24
C ARG A 23 -0.90 1.45 2.67
N LEU A 24 -0.69 1.19 1.38
CA LEU A 24 -1.17 -0.01 0.70
C LEU A 24 -0.60 -1.29 1.33
N LEU A 25 0.69 -1.29 1.67
CA LEU A 25 1.32 -2.42 2.35
C LEU A 25 0.59 -2.74 3.66
N ARG A 26 0.36 -1.73 4.49
CA ARG A 26 -0.35 -1.88 5.77
C ARG A 26 -1.78 -2.41 5.57
N GLU A 27 -2.51 -1.86 4.60
CA GLU A 27 -3.89 -2.28 4.30
C GLU A 27 -3.97 -3.74 3.84
N LEU A 28 -3.00 -4.20 3.04
CA LEU A 28 -2.93 -5.60 2.61
C LEU A 28 -2.57 -6.55 3.75
N GLU A 29 -1.68 -6.13 4.66
CA GLU A 29 -1.34 -6.91 5.86
C GLU A 29 -2.54 -7.03 6.81
N GLU A 30 -3.26 -5.94 7.05
CA GLU A 30 -4.51 -5.92 7.84
C GLU A 30 -5.58 -6.80 7.19
N THR A 31 -5.75 -6.70 5.87
CA THR A 31 -6.69 -7.54 5.10
C THR A 31 -6.35 -9.01 5.27
N LEU A 32 -5.07 -9.39 5.11
CA LEU A 32 -4.60 -10.77 5.27
C LEU A 32 -4.84 -11.29 6.69
N ALA A 33 -4.61 -10.46 7.71
CA ALA A 33 -4.85 -10.80 9.11
C ALA A 33 -6.35 -10.96 9.43
N GLY A 34 -7.22 -10.17 8.78
CA GLY A 34 -8.67 -10.26 8.92
C GLY A 34 -9.33 -11.41 8.14
N MET A 35 -8.59 -12.12 7.28
CA MET A 35 -9.16 -13.20 6.47
C MET A 35 -9.58 -14.40 7.33
N LYS A 36 -10.87 -14.72 7.30
CA LYS A 36 -11.42 -15.93 7.96
C LYS A 36 -10.81 -17.21 7.40
N ALA A 37 -10.79 -18.28 8.21
CA ALA A 37 -10.19 -19.58 7.90
C ALA A 37 -10.57 -20.15 6.52
N HIS A 38 -11.82 -19.97 6.10
CA HIS A 38 -12.40 -20.43 4.83
C HIS A 38 -12.11 -19.51 3.62
N ALA A 39 -11.34 -18.44 3.78
CA ALA A 39 -10.89 -17.65 2.65
C ALA A 39 -10.06 -18.51 1.68
N SER A 40 -10.22 -18.25 0.38
CA SER A 40 -9.53 -19.01 -0.65
C SER A 40 -8.01 -19.04 -0.41
N PRO A 41 -7.37 -20.23 -0.39
CA PRO A 41 -5.93 -20.35 -0.26
C PRO A 41 -5.17 -19.56 -1.34
N SER A 42 -5.67 -19.58 -2.58
CA SER A 42 -5.07 -18.85 -3.70
C SER A 42 -5.09 -17.33 -3.51
N LEU A 43 -6.13 -16.81 -2.86
CA LEU A 43 -6.23 -15.38 -2.54
C LEU A 43 -5.23 -14.98 -1.46
N ARG A 44 -5.07 -15.81 -0.42
CA ARG A 44 -4.05 -15.60 0.62
C ARG A 44 -2.63 -15.59 0.06
N GLU A 45 -2.33 -16.53 -0.82
CA GLU A 45 -1.03 -16.57 -1.50
C GLU A 45 -0.81 -15.34 -2.38
N SER A 46 -1.83 -14.93 -3.14
CA SER A 46 -1.75 -13.72 -3.98
C SER A 46 -1.48 -12.46 -3.14
N LEU A 47 -2.15 -12.32 -1.99
CA LEU A 47 -1.92 -11.22 -1.05
C LEU A 47 -0.49 -11.26 -0.47
N ARG A 48 0.00 -12.44 -0.04
CA ARG A 48 1.36 -12.61 0.46
C ARG A 48 2.41 -12.23 -0.58
N THR A 49 2.24 -12.66 -1.82
CA THR A 49 3.13 -12.31 -2.94
C THR A 49 3.14 -10.80 -3.19
N ARG A 50 1.96 -10.17 -3.18
CA ARG A 50 1.85 -8.71 -3.36
C ARG A 50 2.51 -7.92 -2.23
N ILE A 51 2.32 -8.35 -0.98
CA ILE A 51 2.96 -7.78 0.21
C ILE A 51 4.48 -7.86 0.09
N GLN A 52 5.03 -9.01 -0.28
CA GLN A 52 6.47 -9.19 -0.44
C GLN A 52 7.03 -8.32 -1.57
N ALA A 53 6.37 -8.27 -2.72
CA ALA A 53 6.77 -7.39 -3.83
C ALA A 53 6.82 -5.91 -3.39
N LEU A 54 5.80 -5.44 -2.65
CA LEU A 54 5.76 -4.08 -2.13
C LEU A 54 6.86 -3.82 -1.09
N LYS A 55 7.18 -4.78 -0.21
CA LYS A 55 8.30 -4.67 0.73
C LYS A 55 9.64 -4.52 0.01
N THR A 56 9.89 -5.33 -1.01
CA THR A 56 11.11 -5.24 -1.84
C THR A 56 11.18 -3.92 -2.59
N GLU A 57 10.08 -3.47 -3.21
CA GLU A 57 10.01 -2.16 -3.88
C GLU A 57 10.29 -0.98 -2.93
N LEU A 58 9.93 -1.11 -1.65
CA LEU A 58 10.18 -0.09 -0.62
C LEU A 58 11.60 -0.15 -0.03
N ALA A 59 12.23 -1.33 -0.04
CA ALA A 59 13.56 -1.56 0.51
C ALA A 59 14.69 -1.30 -0.51
N GLY A 60 14.46 -1.56 -1.80
CA GLY A 60 15.45 -1.41 -2.87
C GLY A 60 15.69 0.02 -3.36
N ARG A 61 15.38 1.05 -2.56
CA ARG A 61 15.58 2.47 -2.92
C ARG A 61 16.06 3.30 -1.74
#